data_AF-A0A260YQ16-F1
#
_entry.id   AF-A0A260YQ16-F1
#
_cell.length_a   1.000
_cell.length_b   1.000
_cell.length_c   1.000
_cell.angle_alpha   90.00
_cell.angle_beta   90.00
_cell.angle_gamma   90.00
#
_symmetry.space_group_name_H-M   'P 1'
#
loop_
_entity.id
_entity.type
_entity.pdbx_description
1 polymer ?
#
loop_
_entity_poly.entity_id
_entity_poly.type
_entity_poly.pdbx_seq_one_letter_code
_entity_poly.pdbx_strand_id
1 'polypeptide(L)' 'MGTFTATYFLKTAFWDKRGLWTATAAVAYFARCWENAGYHKAEMMKGHSRMYADRVKQLPPHADLWKY' A
#
# COMPACT_ATOMS: atom_id res chain seq x y z
N MET A 1 -18.00 22.71 -28.65
CA MET A 1 -17.68 21.66 -27.66
C MET A 1 -17.23 20.44 -28.43
N GLY A 2 -15.98 20.00 -28.27
CA GLY A 2 -15.38 18.95 -29.10
C GLY A 2 -16.08 17.61 -28.92
N THR A 3 -16.32 16.89 -30.01
CA THR A 3 -16.91 15.55 -30.01
C THR A 3 -15.96 14.59 -29.30
N PHE A 4 -16.33 14.20 -28.08
CA PHE A 4 -15.57 13.25 -27.27
C PHE A 4 -15.63 11.88 -27.96
N THR A 5 -14.59 11.53 -28.70
CA THR A 5 -14.43 10.22 -29.32
C THR A 5 -13.49 9.38 -28.45
N ALA A 6 -13.82 8.09 -28.27
CA ALA A 6 -13.04 7.19 -27.41
C ALA A 6 -11.56 7.11 -27.83
N THR A 7 -11.29 7.17 -29.13
CA THR A 7 -9.94 7.19 -29.70
C THR A 7 -9.18 8.47 -29.35
N TYR A 8 -9.84 9.62 -29.37
CA TYR A 8 -9.25 10.90 -28.94
C TYR A 8 -8.93 10.89 -27.44
N PHE A 9 -9.81 10.32 -26.61
CA PHE A 9 -9.57 10.15 -25.18
C PHE A 9 -8.36 9.25 -24.92
N LEU A 10 -8.24 8.10 -25.58
CA LEU A 10 -7.11 7.19 -25.38
C LEU A 10 -5.77 7.84 -25.76
N LYS A 11 -5.72 8.58 -26.87
CA LYS A 11 -4.52 9.31 -27.28
C LYS A 11 -4.14 10.38 -26.25
N THR A 12 -5.10 11.20 -25.84
CA THR A 12 -4.81 12.32 -24.92
C THR A 12 -4.51 11.86 -23.49
N ALA A 13 -5.22 10.84 -23.00
CA ALA A 13 -5.06 10.34 -21.64
C ALA A 13 -3.81 9.49 -21.46
N PHE A 14 -3.48 8.62 -22.42
CA PHE A 14 -2.37 7.67 -22.27
C PHE A 14 -1.13 8.06 -23.08
N TRP A 15 -1.29 8.39 -24.36
CA TRP A 15 -0.15 8.63 -25.25
C TRP A 15 0.53 9.97 -24.97
N ASP A 16 -0.24 11.05 -24.92
CA ASP A 16 0.28 12.40 -24.69
C ASP A 16 0.78 12.59 -23.25
N LYS A 17 0.35 11.73 -22.31
CA LYS A 17 0.75 11.75 -20.89
C LYS A 17 1.63 10.57 -20.49
N ARG A 18 2.25 9.85 -21.44
CA ARG A 18 3.06 8.67 -21.16
C ARG A 18 4.14 8.87 -20.08
N GLY A 19 4.80 10.03 -20.07
CA GLY A 19 5.82 10.35 -19.05
C GLY A 19 5.25 10.57 -17.64
N LEU A 20 4.01 11.07 -17.54
CA LEU A 20 3.31 11.16 -16.27
C LEU A 20 2.92 9.77 -15.78
N TRP A 21 2.42 8.90 -16.66
CA TRP A 21 2.09 7.52 -16.29
C TRP A 21 3.30 6.73 -15.81
N THR A 22 4.46 6.87 -16.45
CA THR A 22 5.70 6.22 -15.98
C THR A 22 6.14 6.77 -14.62
N ALA A 23 6.03 8.09 -14.41
CA ALA A 23 6.30 8.70 -13.11
C ALA A 23 5.32 8.20 -12.03
N THR A 24 4.02 8.10 -12.34
CA THR A 24 3.02 7.55 -11.43
C THR A 24 3.33 6.10 -11.05
N ALA A 25 3.75 5.27 -12.02
CA ALA A 25 4.14 3.90 -11.74
C ALA A 25 5.35 3.81 -10.80
N ALA A 26 6.36 4.66 -11.01
CA ALA A 26 7.52 4.74 -10.13
C ALA A 26 7.13 5.18 -8.72
N VAL A 27 6.33 6.24 -8.58
CA VAL A 27 5.84 6.74 -7.29
C VAL A 27 5.01 5.67 -6.57
N ALA A 28 4.12 4.97 -7.27
CA ALA A 28 3.33 3.89 -6.69
C ALA A 28 4.20 2.75 -6.15
N TYR A 29 5.27 2.39 -6.86
CA TYR A 29 6.24 1.40 -6.40
C TYR A 29 6.97 1.87 -5.14
N PHE A 30 7.50 3.09 -5.14
CA PHE A 30 8.19 3.65 -3.98
C PHE A 30 7.27 3.78 -2.77
N ALA A 31 6.03 4.23 -2.96
CA ALA A 31 5.03 4.32 -1.90
C ALA A 31 4.76 2.96 -1.27
N ARG A 32 4.62 1.90 -2.07
CA ARG A 32 4.43 0.54 -1.57
C ARG A 32 5.65 0.04 -0.77
N CYS A 33 6.86 0.31 -1.25
CA CYS A 33 8.08 -0.07 -0.54
C CYS A 33 8.21 0.68 0.79
N TRP A 34 7.90 1.98 0.79
CA TRP A 34 7.91 2.81 1.99
C TRP A 34 6.92 2.30 3.04
N GLU A 35 5.70 2.01 2.62
CA GLU A 35 4.64 1.51 3.50
C GLU A 35 5.02 0.15 4.09
N ASN A 36 5.54 -0.77 3.28
CA ASN A 36 6.03 -2.07 3.76
C ASN A 36 7.17 -1.93 4.79
N ALA A 37 8.09 -0.98 4.58
CA ALA A 37 9.16 -0.72 5.55
C ALA A 37 8.62 -0.15 6.86
N GLY A 38 7.59 0.70 6.81
CA GLY A 38 6.86 1.21 7.97
C GLY A 38 6.17 0.09 8.74
N TYR A 39 5.39 -0.74 8.04
CA TYR A 39 4.73 -1.89 8.64
C TYR A 39 5.74 -2.84 9.28
N HIS A 40 6.82 -3.21 8.60
CA HIS A 40 7.83 -4.11 9.16
C HIS A 40 8.38 -3.61 10.51
N LYS A 41 8.63 -2.31 10.66
CA LYS A 41 9.04 -1.72 11.95
C LYS A 41 7.94 -1.83 13.01
N ALA A 42 6.70 -1.58 12.64
CA ALA A 42 5.56 -1.71 13.54
C ALA A 42 5.30 -3.19 13.92
N GLU A 43 5.54 -4.13 13.02
CA GLU A 43 5.43 -5.56 13.29
C GLU A 43 6.43 -6.03 14.34
N MET A 44 7.63 -5.42 14.43
CA MET A 44 8.58 -5.71 15.51
C MET A 44 8.05 -5.33 16.90
N MET A 45 7.00 -4.52 16.99
CA MET A 45 6.37 -4.14 18.26
C MET A 45 5.19 -5.06 18.62
N LYS A 46 4.87 -6.06 17.80
CA LYS A 46 3.82 -7.05 18.07
C LYS A 46 4.09 -7.77 19.39
N GLY A 47 3.09 -7.81 20.27
CA GLY A 47 3.15 -8.56 21.53
C GLY A 47 4.03 -7.96 22.63
N HIS A 48 4.70 -6.83 22.37
CA HIS A 48 5.56 -6.16 23.36
C HIS A 48 4.81 -5.15 24.26
N SER A 49 3.51 -4.94 24.04
CA SER A 49 2.72 -4.01 24.84
C SER A 49 2.32 -4.64 26.19
N ARG A 50 2.61 -3.93 27.30
CA ARG A 50 2.24 -4.39 28.65
C ARG A 50 0.73 -4.45 28.88
N MET A 51 -0.02 -3.55 28.24
CA MET A 51 -1.48 -3.46 28.36
C MET A 51 -2.20 -4.72 27.84
N TYR A 52 -1.64 -5.40 26.85
CA TYR A 52 -2.27 -6.54 26.18
C TYR A 52 -1.56 -7.88 26.45
N ALA A 53 -0.56 -7.90 27.34
CA ALA A 53 0.27 -9.07 27.60
C ALA A 53 -0.54 -10.32 27.99
N ASP A 54 -1.65 -10.16 28.70
CA ASP A 54 -2.49 -11.30 29.09
C ASP A 54 -3.34 -11.84 27.93
N ARG A 55 -3.76 -10.97 26.98
CA ARG A 55 -4.43 -11.41 25.76
C ARG A 55 -3.46 -12.20 24.88
N VAL A 56 -2.22 -11.74 24.74
CA VAL A 56 -1.16 -12.42 23.96
C VAL A 56 -0.93 -13.86 24.44
N LYS A 57 -0.95 -14.11 25.75
CA LYS A 57 -0.77 -15.46 26.33
C LYS A 57 -1.91 -16.43 25.99
N GLN A 58 -3.09 -15.91 25.67
CA GLN A 58 -4.27 -16.73 25.31
C GLN A 58 -4.30 -17.11 23.83
N LEU A 59 -3.45 -16.49 23.00
CA LEU A 59 -3.38 -16.75 21.58
C LEU A 59 -2.50 -17.98 21.28
N PRO A 60 -2.79 -18.72 20.18
CA PRO A 60 -1.93 -19.79 19.71
C PRO A 60 -0.49 -19.29 19.46
N PRO A 61 0.57 -20.09 19.72
CA PRO A 61 1.97 -19.67 19.61
C PRO A 61 2.41 -19.12 18.24
N HIS A 62 1.65 -19.38 17.19
CA HIS A 62 1.94 -18.96 15.81
C HIS A 62 0.81 -18.10 15.20
N ALA A 63 -0.10 -17.59 16.03
CA ALA A 63 -1.16 -16.71 15.58
C ALA A 63 -0.64 -15.28 15.39
N ASP A 64 -1.07 -14.63 14.31
CA ASP A 64 -0.75 -13.22 14.08
C ASP A 64 -1.54 -12.34 15.06
N LEU A 65 -0.79 -11.63 15.91
CA LEU A 65 -1.31 -10.84 17.03
C LEU A 65 -2.17 -9.65 16.60
N TRP A 66 -2.09 -9.22 15.34
CA TRP A 66 -2.90 -8.11 14.81
C TRP A 66 -4.18 -8.56 14.13
N LYS A 67 -4.35 -9.87 13.92
CA LYS A 67 -5.56 -10.43 13.32
C LYS A 67 -6.70 -10.63 14.34
N TYR A 68 -6.38 -10.58 15.63
CA TYR A 68 -7.26 -10.83 16.78
C TYR A 68 -7.24 -9.67 17.77
#